data_AF-A0A0Q5E6E0-F1
#
_entry.id   AF-A0A0Q5E6E0-F1
#
_cell.length_a   1.000
_cell.length_b   1.000
_cell.length_c   1.000
_cell.angle_alpha   90.00
_cell.angle_beta   90.00
_cell.angle_gamma   90.00
#
_symmetry.space_group_name_H-M   'P 1'
#
loop_
_entity.id
_entity.type
_entity.pdbx_description
1 polymer ?
#
loop_
_entity_poly.entity_id
_entity_poly.type
_entity_poly.pdbx_seq_one_letter_code
_entity_poly.pdbx_strand_id
1 'polypeptide(L)'
;MIIWTRWGIVVFLIFGLSVGAGFLIKAVTVPNLDDSAPQTGVFVGIGFLLGAVACWAFGKYALAKLDAPRPVVVWQQLAQPYVNEHGLTVKQEAVPVLHPQTGEQLYSRPSSTLFFIPVRFWAFIIAAIGVVAIVVGFVSS
;
A
#
# COMPACT_ATOMS: atom_id res chain seq x y z
N MET A 1 5.04 -12.67 -12.94
CA MET A 1 5.01 -12.53 -11.47
C MET A 1 4.63 -11.09 -11.17
N ILE A 2 3.51 -10.85 -10.49
CA ILE A 2 3.14 -9.49 -10.08
C ILE A 2 3.80 -9.23 -8.73
N ILE A 3 4.64 -8.20 -8.65
CA ILE A 3 5.40 -7.84 -7.44
C ILE A 3 4.55 -7.09 -6.39
N TRP A 4 3.30 -6.74 -6.72
CA TRP A 4 2.37 -6.02 -5.84
C TRP A 4 1.03 -6.76 -5.69
N THR A 5 0.36 -6.55 -4.56
CA THR A 5 -1.01 -7.01 -4.33
C THR A 5 -1.91 -5.82 -3.99
N ARG A 6 -3.12 -5.81 -4.56
CA ARG A 6 -4.18 -4.81 -4.29
C ARG A 6 -3.67 -3.37 -4.40
N TRP A 7 -3.59 -2.66 -3.27
CA TRP A 7 -3.20 -1.25 -3.17
C TRP A 7 -1.70 -1.03 -2.99
N GLY A 8 -0.88 -2.09 -3.08
CA GLY A 8 0.57 -1.99 -2.99
C GLY A 8 1.20 -1.05 -4.03
N ILE A 9 0.57 -0.90 -5.21
CA ILE A 9 1.01 0.01 -6.26
C ILE A 9 1.02 1.49 -5.83
N VAL A 10 0.18 1.87 -4.86
CA VAL A 10 0.12 3.26 -4.38
C VAL A 10 1.42 3.68 -3.69
N VAL A 11 2.12 2.74 -3.05
CA VAL A 11 3.44 3.02 -2.45
C VAL A 11 4.44 3.44 -3.52
N PHE A 12 4.41 2.79 -4.69
CA PHE A 12 5.29 3.15 -5.81
C PHE A 12 4.99 4.55 -6.34
N LEU A 13 3.71 4.90 -6.46
CA LEU A 13 3.27 6.25 -6.84
C LEU A 13 3.71 7.30 -5.83
N ILE A 14 3.53 7.03 -4.52
CA ILE A 14 3.98 7.92 -3.45
C ILE A 14 5.49 8.10 -3.53
N PHE A 15 6.25 7.02 -3.74
CA PHE A 15 7.71 7.10 -3.86
C PHE A 15 8.15 8.02 -5.00
N GLY A 16 7.56 7.86 -6.20
CA GLY A 16 7.83 8.75 -7.33
C GLY A 16 7.45 10.21 -7.07
N LEU A 17 6.26 10.44 -6.48
CA LEU A 17 5.81 11.78 -6.09
C LEU A 17 6.70 12.42 -5.02
N SER A 18 7.29 11.62 -4.14
CA SER A 18 8.19 12.10 -3.09
C SER A 18 9.48 12.68 -3.67
N VAL A 19 10.06 12.00 -4.66
CA VAL A 19 11.23 12.50 -5.39
C VAL A 19 10.87 13.80 -6.12
N GLY A 20 9.76 13.79 -6.85
CA GLY A 20 9.25 14.98 -7.55
C GLY A 20 8.99 16.16 -6.62
N ALA A 21 8.42 15.90 -5.43
CA ALA A 21 8.21 16.92 -4.40
C ALA A 21 9.52 17.50 -3.89
N GLY A 22 10.56 16.69 -3.70
CA GLY A 22 11.89 17.17 -3.32
C GLY A 22 12.49 18.12 -4.36
N PHE A 23 12.43 17.76 -5.64
CA PHE A 23 12.85 18.64 -6.74
C PHE A 23 12.00 19.91 -6.84
N LEU A 24 10.69 19.81 -6.60
CA LEU A 24 9.80 20.96 -6.59
C LEU A 24 10.15 21.93 -5.45
N ILE A 25 10.40 21.42 -4.23
CA ILE A 25 10.83 22.24 -3.10
C ILE A 25 12.15 22.94 -3.42
N LYS A 26 13.11 22.24 -4.00
CA LYS A 26 14.37 22.83 -4.48
C LYS A 26 14.10 23.97 -5.47
N ALA A 27 13.32 23.71 -6.51
CA ALA A 27 13.03 24.68 -7.58
C ALA A 27 12.37 25.96 -7.06
N VAL A 28 11.56 25.86 -5.99
CA VAL A 28 10.89 27.02 -5.39
C VAL A 28 11.80 27.77 -4.41
N THR A 29 12.64 27.06 -3.65
CA THR A 29 13.43 27.67 -2.57
C THR A 29 14.81 28.15 -3.02
N VAL A 30 15.49 27.39 -3.89
CA VAL A 30 16.84 27.69 -4.39
C VAL A 30 16.95 27.29 -5.87
N PRO A 31 16.32 28.03 -6.80
CA PRO A 31 16.23 27.65 -8.21
C PRO A 31 17.57 27.57 -8.95
N ASN A 32 18.58 28.32 -8.48
CA ASN A 32 19.90 28.38 -9.10
C ASN A 32 20.91 27.36 -8.54
N LEU A 33 20.47 26.46 -7.67
CA LEU A 33 21.34 25.43 -7.11
C LEU A 33 21.59 24.35 -8.17
N ASP A 34 22.85 24.01 -8.41
CA ASP A 34 23.21 22.93 -9.34
C ASP A 34 22.55 21.61 -8.95
N ASP A 35 22.06 20.86 -9.93
CA ASP A 35 21.45 19.53 -9.70
C ASP A 35 22.45 18.51 -9.14
N SER A 36 23.74 18.71 -9.43
CA SER A 36 24.84 17.93 -8.89
C SER A 36 25.26 18.36 -7.47
N ALA A 37 24.73 19.48 -6.95
CA ALA A 37 25.10 19.95 -5.62
C ALA A 37 24.63 18.97 -4.54
N PRO A 38 25.47 18.67 -3.52
CA PRO A 38 25.12 17.80 -2.38
C PRO A 38 23.82 18.21 -1.67
N GLN A 39 23.55 19.52 -1.63
CA GLN A 39 22.35 20.12 -1.06
C GLN A 39 21.06 19.67 -1.77
N THR A 40 21.12 19.29 -3.05
CA THR A 40 20.00 18.67 -3.78
C THR A 40 19.53 17.39 -3.06
N GLY A 41 20.45 16.62 -2.48
CA GLY A 41 20.13 15.43 -1.69
C GLY A 41 19.31 15.73 -0.42
N VAL A 42 19.52 16.89 0.19
CA VAL A 42 18.72 17.35 1.35
C VAL A 42 17.27 17.60 0.93
N PHE A 43 17.05 18.28 -0.20
CA PHE A 43 15.69 18.55 -0.71
C PHE A 43 14.97 17.27 -1.14
N VAL A 44 15.66 16.35 -1.82
CA VAL A 44 15.10 15.02 -2.15
C VAL A 44 14.75 14.25 -0.88
N GLY A 45 15.61 14.30 0.15
CA GLY A 45 15.34 13.69 1.43
C GLY A 45 14.13 14.28 2.17
N ILE A 46 13.93 15.60 2.11
CA ILE A 46 12.70 16.26 2.61
C ILE A 46 11.47 15.75 1.84
N GLY A 47 11.58 15.64 0.52
CA GLY A 47 10.54 15.03 -0.33
C GLY A 47 10.18 13.62 0.11
N PHE A 48 11.16 12.78 0.44
CA PHE A 48 10.94 11.45 0.99
C PHE A 48 10.30 11.47 2.39
N LEU A 49 10.66 12.40 3.28
CA LEU A 49 9.98 12.52 4.57
C LEU A 49 8.49 12.87 4.41
N LEU A 50 8.16 13.78 3.49
CA LEU A 50 6.77 14.08 3.15
C LEU A 50 6.06 12.86 2.55
N GLY A 51 6.77 12.12 1.69
CA GLY A 51 6.35 10.83 1.16
C GLY A 51 6.03 9.78 2.22
N ALA A 52 6.88 9.68 3.24
CA ALA A 52 6.70 8.77 4.36
C ALA A 52 5.44 9.11 5.16
N VAL A 53 5.21 10.40 5.43
CA VAL A 53 3.98 10.88 6.09
C VAL A 53 2.75 10.57 5.24
N ALA A 54 2.82 10.79 3.92
CA ALA A 54 1.74 10.44 3.00
C ALA A 54 1.47 8.93 2.98
N CYS A 55 2.52 8.10 2.96
CA CYS A 55 2.41 6.63 3.00
C CYS A 55 1.82 6.15 4.33
N TRP A 56 2.19 6.78 5.45
CA TRP A 56 1.62 6.50 6.76
C TRP A 56 0.14 6.87 6.82
N ALA A 57 -0.22 8.06 6.35
CA ALA A 57 -1.62 8.51 6.28
C ALA A 57 -2.45 7.61 5.37
N PHE A 58 -1.92 7.19 4.22
CA PHE A 58 -2.56 6.23 3.33
C PHE A 58 -2.79 4.88 4.04
N GLY A 59 -1.76 4.36 4.71
CA GLY A 59 -1.86 3.14 5.52
C GLY A 59 -2.96 3.22 6.59
N LYS A 60 -3.02 4.35 7.31
CA LYS A 60 -3.92 4.56 8.44
C LYS A 60 -5.38 4.81 8.03
N TYR A 61 -5.62 5.62 7.00
CA TYR A 61 -6.95 6.11 6.66
C TYR A 61 -7.57 5.40 5.45
N ALA A 62 -6.79 5.20 4.39
CA ALA A 62 -7.29 4.59 3.16
C ALA A 62 -7.24 3.06 3.25
N LEU A 63 -6.08 2.49 3.63
CA LEU A 63 -5.91 1.03 3.71
C LEU A 63 -6.85 0.41 4.75
N ALA A 64 -7.05 1.06 5.89
CA ALA A 64 -7.97 0.58 6.93
C ALA A 64 -9.42 0.43 6.41
N LYS A 65 -9.85 1.27 5.46
CA LYS A 65 -11.17 1.17 4.82
C LYS A 65 -11.17 0.18 3.65
N LEU A 66 -10.08 0.13 2.89
CA LEU A 66 -9.97 -0.66 1.66
C LEU A 66 -9.72 -2.15 1.92
N ASP A 67 -8.99 -2.48 2.99
CA ASP A 67 -8.74 -3.85 3.46
C ASP A 67 -9.74 -4.27 4.57
N ALA A 68 -10.98 -3.77 4.48
CA ALA A 68 -12.06 -4.17 5.37
C ALA A 68 -12.25 -5.70 5.39
N PRO A 69 -12.57 -6.30 6.57
CA PRO A 69 -12.72 -7.74 6.69
C PRO A 69 -13.79 -8.24 5.72
N ARG A 70 -13.45 -9.22 4.89
CA ARG A 70 -14.41 -9.87 4.00
C ARG A 70 -14.71 -11.28 4.52
N PRO A 71 -15.99 -11.70 4.54
CA PRO A 71 -16.34 -13.05 4.93
C PRO A 71 -15.68 -14.04 3.98
N VAL A 72 -15.03 -15.05 4.53
CA VAL A 72 -14.47 -16.15 3.72
C VAL A 72 -15.64 -17.04 3.32
N VAL A 73 -15.85 -17.19 2.01
CA VAL A 73 -16.86 -18.09 1.46
C VAL A 73 -16.18 -19.29 0.81
N VAL A 74 -16.77 -20.47 0.97
CA VAL A 74 -16.37 -21.69 0.27
C VAL A 74 -17.50 -22.12 -0.63
N TRP A 75 -17.15 -22.57 -1.84
CA TRP A 75 -18.08 -23.14 -2.79
C TRP A 75 -18.45 -24.55 -2.33
N GLN A 76 -19.64 -24.71 -1.75
CA GLN A 76 -20.17 -26.00 -1.35
C GLN A 76 -21.13 -26.52 -2.43
N GLN A 77 -20.98 -27.77 -2.81
CA GLN A 77 -21.90 -28.42 -3.74
C GLN A 77 -23.24 -28.63 -3.02
N LEU A 78 -24.33 -28.10 -3.59
CA LEU A 78 -25.65 -28.27 -2.98
C LEU A 78 -26.05 -29.73 -3.03
N ALA A 79 -26.60 -30.24 -1.92
CA ALA A 79 -27.16 -31.58 -1.85
C ALA A 79 -28.34 -31.77 -2.82
N GLN A 80 -29.04 -30.68 -3.16
CA GLN A 80 -30.09 -30.67 -4.17
C GLN A 80 -29.88 -29.47 -5.11
N PRO A 81 -29.58 -29.71 -6.41
CA PRO A 81 -29.53 -28.65 -7.40
C PRO A 81 -30.91 -27.99 -7.55
N TYR A 82 -30.98 -26.67 -7.46
CA TYR A 82 -32.20 -25.91 -7.73
C TYR A 82 -32.05 -25.06 -8.98
N VAL A 83 -33.19 -24.73 -9.60
CA VAL A 83 -33.25 -23.86 -10.77
C VAL A 83 -33.50 -22.44 -10.27
N ASN A 84 -32.56 -21.54 -10.53
CA ASN A 84 -32.66 -20.15 -10.11
C ASN A 84 -33.73 -19.41 -10.95
N GLU A 85 -34.13 -18.20 -10.55
CA GLU A 85 -35.16 -17.39 -11.26
C GLU A 85 -34.86 -17.15 -12.75
N HIS A 86 -33.59 -17.29 -13.14
CA HIS A 86 -33.11 -17.18 -14.52
C HIS A 86 -33.07 -18.51 -15.29
N GLY A 87 -33.65 -19.60 -14.77
CA GLY A 87 -33.68 -20.91 -15.42
C GLY A 87 -32.36 -21.67 -15.39
N LEU A 88 -31.35 -21.17 -14.66
CA LEU A 88 -30.03 -21.79 -14.54
C LEU A 88 -30.01 -22.80 -13.37
N THR A 89 -29.49 -24.00 -13.63
CA THR A 89 -29.28 -25.03 -12.60
C THR A 89 -28.02 -24.71 -11.79
N VAL A 90 -28.23 -24.21 -10.57
CA VAL A 90 -27.13 -23.87 -9.66
C VAL A 90 -26.80 -25.11 -8.84
N LYS A 91 -25.60 -25.67 -9.06
CA LYS A 91 -25.10 -26.85 -8.35
C LYS A 91 -24.16 -26.50 -7.18
N GLN A 92 -23.77 -25.24 -7.06
CA GLN A 92 -22.80 -24.77 -6.05
C GLN A 92 -23.29 -23.47 -5.42
N GLU A 93 -23.21 -23.38 -4.09
CA GLU A 93 -23.55 -22.19 -3.32
C GLU A 93 -22.32 -21.68 -2.58
N ALA A 94 -22.17 -20.35 -2.49
CA ALA A 94 -21.12 -19.71 -1.71
C ALA A 94 -21.57 -19.63 -0.24
N VAL A 95 -21.10 -20.56 0.58
CA VAL A 95 -21.46 -20.63 2.01
C VAL A 95 -20.34 -19.97 2.84
N PRO A 96 -20.66 -19.07 3.78
CA PRO A 96 -19.65 -18.48 4.67
C PRO A 96 -19.03 -19.57 5.55
N VAL A 97 -17.70 -19.58 5.64
CA VAL A 97 -16.97 -20.57 6.44
C VAL A 97 -17.15 -20.25 7.91
N LEU A 98 -17.70 -21.21 8.65
CA LEU A 98 -17.86 -21.15 10.10
C LEU A 98 -16.71 -21.91 10.77
N HIS A 99 -16.21 -21.39 11.88
CA HIS A 99 -15.19 -22.05 12.66
C HIS A 99 -15.76 -23.33 13.31
N PRO A 100 -15.13 -24.50 13.18
CA PRO A 100 -15.72 -25.80 13.55
C PRO A 100 -15.97 -25.98 15.04
N GLN A 101 -15.31 -25.20 15.90
CA GLN A 101 -15.47 -25.30 17.36
C GLN A 101 -16.36 -24.21 17.97
N THR A 102 -16.45 -23.05 17.32
CA THR A 102 -17.12 -21.85 17.88
C THR A 102 -18.32 -21.40 17.06
N GLY A 103 -18.48 -21.87 15.82
CA GLY A 103 -19.57 -21.48 14.94
C GLY A 103 -19.49 -20.04 14.42
N GLU A 104 -18.40 -19.31 14.69
CA GLU A 104 -18.22 -17.94 14.22
C GLU A 104 -17.81 -17.88 12.75
N GLN A 105 -18.28 -16.87 12.02
CA GLN A 105 -17.85 -16.62 10.64
C GLN A 105 -16.37 -16.22 10.58
N LEU A 106 -15.60 -16.91 9.75
CA LEU A 106 -14.22 -16.56 9.48
C LEU A 106 -14.15 -15.37 8.53
N TYR A 107 -13.51 -14.30 9.00
CA TYR A 107 -13.22 -13.12 8.18
C TYR A 107 -11.75 -13.13 7.77
N SER A 108 -11.49 -12.97 6.47
CA SER A 108 -10.13 -12.71 5.99
C SER A 108 -9.89 -11.21 5.96
N ARG A 109 -8.78 -10.78 6.56
CA ARG A 109 -8.21 -9.43 6.38
C ARG A 109 -7.08 -9.52 5.36
N PRO A 110 -7.39 -9.43 4.06
CA PRO A 110 -6.37 -9.45 3.03
C PRO A 110 -5.39 -8.29 3.23
N SER A 111 -4.09 -8.56 3.19
CA SER A 111 -3.05 -7.53 3.34
C SER A 111 -2.57 -7.02 1.98
N SER A 112 -2.61 -5.71 1.76
CA SER A 112 -1.94 -5.09 0.62
C SER A 112 -0.41 -5.10 0.80
N THR A 113 0.33 -5.54 -0.22
CA THR A 113 1.80 -5.68 -0.21
C THR A 113 2.45 -5.12 -1.48
N LEU A 114 3.66 -4.59 -1.34
CA LEU A 114 4.56 -4.23 -2.44
C LEU A 114 5.90 -4.94 -2.21
N PHE A 115 6.41 -5.66 -3.21
CA PHE A 115 7.56 -6.57 -3.12
C PHE A 115 7.44 -7.55 -1.94
N PHE A 116 6.25 -8.10 -1.72
CA PHE A 116 5.94 -8.98 -0.58
C PHE A 116 6.05 -8.31 0.82
N ILE A 117 6.41 -7.02 0.88
CA ILE A 117 6.47 -6.23 2.11
C ILE A 117 5.10 -5.55 2.33
N PRO A 118 4.47 -5.73 3.51
CA PRO A 118 3.22 -5.04 3.84
C PRO A 118 3.34 -3.51 3.75
N VAL A 119 2.34 -2.85 3.16
CA VAL A 119 2.33 -1.38 2.96
C VAL A 119 2.62 -0.58 4.24
N ARG A 120 2.21 -1.11 5.41
CA ARG A 120 2.48 -0.48 6.72
C ARG A 120 3.97 -0.22 7.00
N PHE A 121 4.86 -1.05 6.46
CA PHE A 121 6.31 -0.94 6.70
C PHE A 121 6.98 0.04 5.75
N TRP A 122 6.39 0.29 4.58
CA TRP A 122 6.97 1.17 3.57
C TRP A 122 7.10 2.62 4.05
N ALA A 123 6.23 3.10 4.93
CA ALA A 123 6.38 4.41 5.54
C ALA A 123 7.73 4.57 6.27
N PHE A 124 8.16 3.54 7.01
CA PHE A 124 9.45 3.57 7.71
C PHE A 124 10.64 3.43 6.76
N ILE A 125 10.51 2.61 5.72
CA ILE A 125 11.56 2.45 4.70
C ILE A 125 11.79 3.77 3.97
N ILE A 126 10.72 4.43 3.53
CA ILE A 126 10.79 5.72 2.84
C ILE A 126 11.37 6.79 3.79
N ALA A 127 10.95 6.82 5.06
CA ALA A 127 11.50 7.73 6.04
C ALA A 127 13.01 7.51 6.25
N ALA A 128 13.46 6.26 6.37
CA ALA A 128 14.86 5.92 6.54
C ALA A 128 15.70 6.37 5.32
N ILE A 129 15.21 6.13 4.11
CA ILE A 129 15.86 6.62 2.87
C ILE A 129 15.95 8.15 2.88
N GLY A 130 14.87 8.85 3.27
CA GLY A 130 14.86 10.30 3.38
C GLY A 130 15.87 10.84 4.38
N VAL A 131 15.96 10.25 5.56
CA VAL A 131 16.96 10.61 6.58
C VAL A 131 18.38 10.38 6.06
N VAL A 132 18.65 9.24 5.42
CA VAL A 132 19.97 8.96 4.83
C VAL A 132 20.32 9.99 3.76
N ALA A 133 19.39 10.33 2.87
CA ALA A 133 19.61 11.34 1.83
C ALA A 133 19.95 12.72 2.43
N ILE A 134 19.26 13.11 3.51
CA ILE A 134 19.54 14.35 4.24
C ILE A 134 20.94 14.31 4.87
N VAL A 135 21.29 13.24 5.58
CA VAL A 135 22.59 13.09 6.24
C VAL A 135 23.72 13.13 5.22
N VAL A 136 23.60 12.36 4.12
CA VAL A 136 24.60 12.36 3.05
C VAL A 136 24.72 13.74 2.41
N GLY A 137 23.59 14.40 2.15
CA GLY A 137 23.57 15.76 1.62
C GLY A 137 24.31 16.74 2.53
N PHE A 138 24.07 16.71 3.85
CA PHE A 138 24.77 17.57 4.81
C PHE A 138 26.25 17.25 4.99
N VAL A 139 26.62 15.97 5.05
CA VAL A 139 28.01 15.53 5.22
C VAL A 139 28.86 15.84 3.99
N SER A 140 28.23 15.88 2.81
CA SER A 140 28.93 16.09 1.53
C SER A 140 28.87 17.54 1.05
N SER A 141 28.11 18.41 1.74
CA SER A 141 28.02 19.87 1.49
C SER A 141 29.19 20.61 2.12
#